data_AF-A0A961CAH4-F1
#
_entry.id   AF-A0A961CAH4-F1
#
_cell.length_a   1.000
_cell.length_b   1.000
_cell.length_c   1.000
_cell.angle_alpha   90.00
_cell.angle_beta   90.00
_cell.angle_gamma   90.00
#
_symmetry.space_group_name_H-M   'P 1'
#
loop_
_entity.id
_entity.type
_entity.pdbx_description
1 polymer ?
#
loop_
_entity_poly.entity_id
_entity_poly.type
_entity_poly.pdbx_seq_one_letter_code
_entity_poly.pdbx_strand_id
1 'polypeptide(L)'
;MGEAGFNRYLSGNFAPVTEERTEFELNVTGEIPECLDGRYLRIGPNPIVAPDPARYHWFTGDGMVHGIKLGGGRAEWYRNRWVRAGAVPAALGEVDPGGPGTPGADFAANTNVIGLAGRTFALVEAGAKPVELGDDLETIGRCDFGGALMYGFTAHPKIDPVTGELHAADYFWAHPNVIEYAVIDNGGQVTHIEEIPVPGKPMVHDLSITENYAVFYDLCVTFDLDSAAQGSALPYVWDPDYGCRVGVLERDRASGSPPKWFEVNPCYVFHAMNAFESTAPNGDELVVLDVVRHDRVFQTNRLAPDESLPTLWRWELNMVTGKATETQLGDGVLEFPRVDDRLTGRPYRYGYSLGVPSADLNRGVSFDGAVISRHDMLNGTTESHELGTRMAGGEATFIPSSVDADEDDGYLMLFAYDMDTDRSELRILAAQDISGEPVARVHLPVRVPFGFHGNWVPS
;
A
#
# COMPACT_ATOMS: atom_id res chain seq x y z
N MET A 1 -13.42 -34.31 15.69
CA MET A 1 -13.01 -32.89 15.79
C MET A 1 -11.52 -32.90 15.53
N GLY A 2 -11.11 -32.58 14.30
CA GLY A 2 -9.69 -32.48 13.98
C GLY A 2 -9.09 -31.29 14.70
N GLU A 3 -7.82 -31.37 15.09
CA GLU A 3 -7.07 -30.22 15.59
C GLU A 3 -7.30 -29.04 14.65
N ALA A 4 -7.69 -27.88 15.19
CA ALA A 4 -7.75 -26.66 14.40
C ALA A 4 -6.34 -26.43 13.83
N GLY A 5 -6.23 -26.38 12.49
CA GLY A 5 -4.95 -26.18 11.83
C GLY A 5 -4.31 -24.87 12.28
N PHE A 6 -3.01 -24.88 12.55
CA PHE A 6 -2.27 -23.66 12.85
C PHE A 6 -2.22 -22.76 11.61
N ASN A 7 -2.61 -21.48 11.76
CA ASN A 7 -2.38 -20.44 10.75
C ASN A 7 -1.62 -19.28 11.40
N ARG A 8 -0.44 -18.97 10.87
CA ARG A 8 0.43 -17.90 11.38
C ARG A 8 -0.24 -16.53 11.31
N TYR A 9 -1.04 -16.29 10.27
CA TYR A 9 -1.76 -15.03 10.02
C TYR A 9 -2.98 -14.83 10.93
N LEU A 10 -3.19 -15.71 11.92
CA LEU A 10 -4.18 -15.57 12.99
C LEU A 10 -3.53 -15.65 14.39
N SER A 11 -2.20 -15.55 14.46
CA SER A 11 -1.42 -15.78 15.68
C SER A 11 -0.47 -14.62 15.98
N GLY A 12 -0.12 -14.42 17.27
CA GLY A 12 0.75 -13.32 17.68
C GLY A 12 0.21 -11.97 17.25
N ASN A 13 1.06 -11.09 16.70
CA ASN A 13 0.60 -9.78 16.24
C ASN A 13 -0.24 -9.82 14.95
N PHE A 14 -0.35 -10.97 14.26
CA PHE A 14 -1.33 -11.14 13.19
C PHE A 14 -2.73 -11.46 13.71
N ALA A 15 -2.87 -11.87 14.98
CA ALA A 15 -4.18 -12.18 15.53
C ALA A 15 -5.09 -10.94 15.50
N PRO A 16 -6.40 -11.10 15.27
CA PRO A 16 -7.32 -9.97 15.30
C PRO A 16 -7.40 -9.37 16.71
N VAL A 17 -7.58 -8.05 16.79
CA VAL A 17 -8.13 -7.41 17.98
C VAL A 17 -9.65 -7.49 17.96
N THR A 18 -10.27 -7.57 19.14
CA THR A 18 -11.70 -7.87 19.29
C THR A 18 -12.53 -6.68 19.77
N GLU A 19 -11.93 -5.50 19.92
CA GLU A 19 -12.59 -4.31 20.45
C GLU A 19 -12.25 -3.07 19.61
N GLU A 20 -13.24 -2.22 19.37
CA GLU A 20 -13.02 -0.83 18.95
C GLU A 20 -12.78 0.04 20.18
N ARG A 21 -11.79 0.93 20.09
CA ARG A 21 -11.38 1.81 21.18
C ARG A 21 -11.32 3.26 20.76
N THR A 22 -11.41 4.14 21.75
CA THR A 22 -11.18 5.58 21.61
C THR A 22 -10.48 6.03 22.86
N GLU A 23 -9.26 6.54 22.69
CA GLU A 23 -8.38 6.93 23.77
C GLU A 23 -8.00 8.40 23.56
N PHE A 24 -8.19 9.24 24.57
CA PHE A 24 -7.82 10.66 24.54
C PHE A 24 -6.63 10.99 25.43
N GLU A 25 -6.32 10.12 26.39
CA GLU A 25 -5.20 10.27 27.32
C GLU A 25 -4.04 9.41 26.86
N LEU A 26 -3.24 9.95 25.95
CA LEU A 26 -2.08 9.27 25.38
C LEU A 26 -0.79 9.76 26.03
N ASN A 27 -0.01 8.81 26.54
CA ASN A 27 1.31 9.13 27.09
C ASN A 27 2.29 9.36 25.94
N VAL A 28 3.10 10.41 26.05
CA VAL A 28 4.11 10.77 25.05
C VAL A 28 5.49 10.80 25.69
N THR A 29 6.46 10.19 25.03
CA THR A 29 7.90 10.38 25.31
C THR A 29 8.50 11.21 24.19
N GLY A 30 9.35 12.19 24.51
CA GLY A 30 9.84 13.17 23.54
C GLY A 30 8.86 14.31 23.32
N GLU A 31 8.98 15.00 22.19
CA GLU A 31 8.17 16.17 21.83
C GLU A 31 7.61 15.99 20.44
N ILE A 32 6.27 15.99 20.31
CA ILE A 32 5.62 15.93 19.00
C ILE A 32 5.81 17.29 18.32
N PRO A 33 6.41 17.35 17.11
CA PRO A 33 6.58 18.60 16.39
C PRO A 33 5.25 19.34 16.18
N GLU A 34 5.23 20.64 16.46
CA GLU A 34 4.01 21.47 16.35
C GLU A 34 3.47 21.58 14.91
N CYS A 35 4.33 21.38 13.90
CA CYS A 35 3.92 21.40 12.50
C CYS A 35 3.09 20.17 12.09
N LEU A 36 3.06 19.11 12.90
CA LEU A 36 2.25 17.92 12.63
C LEU A 36 0.80 18.14 13.10
N ASP A 37 -0.03 18.62 12.18
CA ASP A 37 -1.48 18.80 12.38
C ASP A 37 -2.28 17.98 11.35
N GLY A 38 -2.91 16.90 11.83
CA GLY A 38 -3.57 15.93 10.97
C GLY A 38 -3.74 14.57 11.64
N ARG A 39 -3.94 13.53 10.83
CA ARG A 39 -4.18 12.16 11.27
C ARG A 39 -3.18 11.22 10.58
N TYR A 40 -2.41 10.47 11.37
CA TYR A 40 -1.73 9.29 10.84
C TYR A 40 -2.70 8.12 10.90
N LEU A 41 -3.00 7.52 9.75
CA LEU A 41 -3.94 6.41 9.60
C LEU A 41 -3.21 5.21 9.03
N ARG A 42 -3.51 4.01 9.53
CA ARG A 42 -3.03 2.74 8.97
C ARG A 42 -4.15 1.71 8.98
N ILE A 43 -4.26 0.92 7.92
CA ILE A 43 -5.28 -0.12 7.80
C ILE A 43 -4.64 -1.51 7.70
N GLY A 44 -5.42 -2.55 7.95
CA GLY A 44 -5.00 -3.93 7.77
C GLY A 44 -6.14 -4.92 7.98
N PRO A 45 -5.88 -6.21 7.75
CA PRO A 45 -6.87 -7.26 7.94
C PRO A 45 -7.04 -7.57 9.43
N ASN A 46 -8.29 -7.58 9.87
CA ASN A 46 -8.70 -7.86 11.25
C ASN A 46 -10.06 -8.58 11.21
N PRO A 47 -10.09 -9.89 10.89
CA PRO A 47 -11.33 -10.63 10.67
C PRO A 47 -12.26 -10.52 11.89
N ILE A 48 -13.48 -10.04 11.66
CA ILE A 48 -14.47 -9.83 12.72
C ILE A 48 -15.17 -11.14 13.12
N VAL A 49 -15.30 -12.06 12.16
CA VAL A 49 -15.77 -13.43 12.37
C VAL A 49 -14.57 -14.35 12.30
N ALA A 50 -14.46 -15.29 13.25
CA ALA A 50 -13.38 -16.27 13.27
C ALA A 50 -13.36 -17.07 11.95
N PRO A 51 -12.28 -16.96 11.14
CA PRO A 51 -12.20 -17.67 9.86
C PRO A 51 -11.77 -19.13 10.06
N ASP A 52 -11.93 -19.96 9.03
CA ASP A 52 -11.31 -21.29 8.98
C ASP A 52 -9.79 -21.13 8.82
N PRO A 53 -8.97 -21.51 9.83
CA PRO A 53 -7.52 -21.34 9.75
C PRO A 53 -6.88 -22.06 8.56
N ALA A 54 -7.46 -23.17 8.09
CA ALA A 54 -6.90 -23.92 6.97
C ALA A 54 -7.07 -23.20 5.61
N ARG A 55 -7.96 -22.21 5.54
CA ARG A 55 -8.32 -21.49 4.31
C ARG A 55 -8.07 -19.99 4.39
N TYR A 56 -7.74 -19.48 5.57
CA TYR A 56 -7.56 -18.06 5.78
C TYR A 56 -6.30 -17.55 5.05
N HIS A 57 -6.53 -16.66 4.10
CA HIS A 57 -5.50 -15.89 3.42
C HIS A 57 -5.29 -14.58 4.16
N TRP A 58 -4.04 -14.16 4.35
CA TRP A 58 -3.73 -12.94 5.12
C TRP A 58 -4.46 -11.70 4.57
N PHE A 59 -4.50 -11.55 3.25
CA PHE A 59 -5.13 -10.42 2.56
C PHE A 59 -6.67 -10.36 2.64
N THR A 60 -7.36 -11.39 3.14
CA THR A 60 -8.83 -11.47 3.06
C THR A 60 -9.57 -11.20 4.36
N GLY A 61 -8.86 -10.78 5.42
CA GLY A 61 -9.51 -10.36 6.68
C GLY A 61 -10.25 -9.03 6.53
N ASP A 62 -11.30 -8.82 7.33
CA ASP A 62 -12.06 -7.57 7.32
C ASP A 62 -11.19 -6.37 7.69
N GLY A 63 -11.32 -5.24 6.99
CA GLY A 63 -10.50 -4.08 7.26
C GLY A 63 -10.76 -3.42 8.62
N MET A 64 -9.68 -3.11 9.34
CA MET A 64 -9.71 -2.23 10.51
C MET A 64 -8.68 -1.12 10.34
N VAL A 65 -9.15 0.12 10.46
CA VAL A 65 -8.32 1.33 10.48
C VAL A 65 -7.92 1.64 11.90
N HIS A 66 -6.64 1.94 12.10
CA HIS A 66 -6.08 2.52 13.31
C HIS A 66 -5.61 3.94 12.99
N GLY A 67 -5.95 4.91 13.83
CA GLY A 67 -5.59 6.30 13.61
C GLY A 67 -5.17 7.02 14.87
N ILE A 68 -4.26 7.98 14.72
CA ILE A 68 -3.90 8.97 15.74
C ILE A 68 -4.04 10.36 15.14
N LYS A 69 -4.81 11.23 15.80
CA LYS A 69 -4.82 12.67 15.49
C LYS A 69 -3.74 13.38 16.28
N LEU A 70 -2.92 14.15 15.58
CA LEU A 70 -1.92 15.05 16.14
C LEU A 70 -2.37 16.50 15.88
N GLY A 71 -2.09 17.38 16.84
CA GLY A 71 -2.40 18.81 16.73
C GLY A 71 -1.80 19.63 17.87
N GLY A 72 -1.17 20.74 17.52
CA GLY A 72 -0.55 21.66 18.49
C GLY A 72 0.44 20.97 19.44
N GLY A 73 1.29 20.09 18.90
CA GLY A 73 2.31 19.35 19.66
C GLY A 73 1.76 18.27 20.59
N ARG A 74 0.52 17.82 20.40
CA ARG A 74 -0.15 16.79 21.23
C ARG A 74 -0.71 15.66 20.37
N ALA A 75 -0.78 14.47 20.96
CA ALA A 75 -1.61 13.39 20.45
C ALA A 75 -3.02 13.55 21.03
N GLU A 76 -3.97 13.95 20.20
CA GLU A 76 -5.32 14.32 20.63
C GLU A 76 -6.21 13.10 20.87
N TRP A 77 -6.09 12.09 20.02
CA TRP A 77 -6.77 10.81 20.21
C TRP A 77 -6.10 9.68 19.44
N TYR A 78 -6.34 8.46 19.92
CA TYR A 78 -6.18 7.22 19.18
C TYR A 78 -7.56 6.56 19.00
N ARG A 79 -7.81 5.98 17.82
CA ARG A 79 -9.01 5.20 17.52
C ARG A 79 -8.68 4.00 16.65
N ASN A 80 -9.44 2.92 16.83
CA ASN A 80 -9.55 1.87 15.83
C ASN A 80 -11.00 1.56 15.50
N ARG A 81 -11.28 1.38 14.21
CA ARG A 81 -12.62 1.10 13.68
C ARG A 81 -12.57 0.05 12.58
N TRP A 82 -13.46 -0.93 12.63
CA TRP A 82 -13.71 -1.77 11.46
C TRP A 82 -14.35 -0.93 10.35
N VAL A 83 -14.04 -1.25 9.10
CA VAL A 83 -14.73 -0.68 7.95
C VAL A 83 -16.07 -1.41 7.80
N ARG A 84 -17.19 -0.67 7.87
CA ARG A 84 -18.54 -1.25 7.80
C ARG A 84 -18.90 -1.57 6.35
N ALA A 85 -18.49 -2.75 5.89
CA ALA A 85 -18.92 -3.38 4.65
C ALA A 85 -18.88 -4.92 4.79
N GLY A 86 -19.47 -5.64 3.83
CA GLY A 86 -19.53 -7.10 3.87
C GLY A 86 -20.18 -7.65 5.16
N ALA A 87 -19.47 -8.52 5.89
CA ALA A 87 -19.98 -9.17 7.10
C ALA A 87 -19.92 -8.29 8.37
N VAL A 88 -19.15 -7.20 8.35
CA VAL A 88 -18.87 -6.37 9.54
C VAL A 88 -20.14 -5.80 10.19
N PRO A 89 -21.05 -5.10 9.46
CA PRO A 89 -22.21 -4.49 10.11
C PRO A 89 -23.08 -5.53 10.81
N ALA A 90 -23.32 -6.68 10.16
CA ALA A 90 -24.11 -7.76 10.73
C ALA A 90 -23.44 -8.37 11.97
N ALA A 91 -22.12 -8.54 11.98
CA ALA A 91 -21.37 -9.05 13.12
C ALA A 91 -21.38 -8.10 14.33
N LEU A 92 -21.46 -6.78 14.09
CA LEU A 92 -21.63 -5.76 15.12
C LEU A 92 -23.10 -5.55 15.55
N GLY A 93 -24.07 -6.15 14.84
CA GLY A 93 -25.49 -5.91 15.07
C GLY A 93 -25.97 -4.53 14.57
N GLU A 94 -25.25 -3.95 13.61
CA GLU A 94 -25.48 -2.65 13.01
C GLU A 94 -26.20 -2.75 11.66
N VAL A 95 -26.70 -1.62 11.19
CA VAL A 95 -27.24 -1.48 9.83
C VAL A 95 -26.08 -1.13 8.89
N ASP A 96 -26.00 -1.82 7.76
CA ASP A 96 -25.03 -1.49 6.72
C ASP A 96 -25.23 -0.03 6.23
N PRO A 97 -24.20 0.85 6.30
CA PRO A 97 -24.33 2.26 5.92
C PRO A 97 -24.79 2.53 4.47
N GLY A 98 -24.77 1.53 3.61
CA GLY A 98 -25.16 1.64 2.19
C GLY A 98 -24.08 2.24 1.28
N GLY A 99 -24.47 2.45 0.03
CA GLY A 99 -23.61 3.00 -1.03
C GLY A 99 -23.53 2.09 -2.26
N PRO A 100 -22.85 2.55 -3.33
CA PRO A 100 -22.60 1.78 -4.53
C PRO A 100 -21.76 0.54 -4.23
N GLY A 101 -21.97 -0.52 -4.99
CA GLY A 101 -21.23 -1.78 -4.83
C GLY A 101 -21.08 -2.51 -6.16
N THR A 102 -20.02 -3.31 -6.26
CA THR A 102 -19.80 -4.21 -7.39
C THR A 102 -20.30 -5.60 -7.00
N PRO A 103 -21.22 -6.23 -7.77
CA PRO A 103 -21.70 -7.56 -7.47
C PRO A 103 -20.55 -8.56 -7.32
N GLY A 104 -20.50 -9.25 -6.17
CA GLY A 104 -19.45 -10.22 -5.87
C GLY A 104 -18.15 -9.62 -5.31
N ALA A 105 -18.11 -8.31 -5.02
CA ALA A 105 -16.97 -7.63 -4.40
C ALA A 105 -17.38 -6.68 -3.26
N ASP A 106 -18.27 -7.15 -2.38
CA ASP A 106 -18.65 -6.42 -1.16
C ASP A 106 -17.94 -7.03 0.06
N PHE A 107 -16.73 -6.54 0.31
CA PHE A 107 -15.91 -6.93 1.46
C PHE A 107 -15.34 -5.68 2.15
N ALA A 108 -15.05 -5.80 3.44
CA ALA A 108 -14.52 -4.70 4.25
C ALA A 108 -13.10 -4.32 3.80
N ALA A 109 -12.98 -3.15 3.17
CA ALA A 109 -11.72 -2.65 2.60
C ALA A 109 -10.61 -2.60 3.63
N ASN A 110 -9.46 -3.21 3.33
CA ASN A 110 -8.41 -3.49 4.32
C ASN A 110 -6.98 -3.11 3.88
N THR A 111 -6.77 -2.69 2.64
CA THR A 111 -5.42 -2.55 2.04
C THR A 111 -4.82 -1.19 2.30
N ASN A 112 -5.51 -0.11 1.93
CA ASN A 112 -4.98 1.24 2.08
C ASN A 112 -6.01 2.22 2.67
N VAL A 113 -5.53 3.30 3.27
CA VAL A 113 -6.35 4.40 3.76
C VAL A 113 -5.73 5.73 3.35
N ILE A 114 -6.46 6.55 2.60
CA ILE A 114 -5.94 7.80 2.00
C ILE A 114 -6.82 9.00 2.32
N GLY A 115 -6.23 10.20 2.20
CA GLY A 115 -6.96 11.45 2.08
C GLY A 115 -7.14 11.82 0.61
N LEU A 116 -8.35 12.24 0.22
CA LEU A 116 -8.64 12.74 -1.13
C LEU A 116 -9.74 13.80 -1.06
N ALA A 117 -9.49 14.98 -1.62
CA ALA A 117 -10.46 16.08 -1.70
C ALA A 117 -11.11 16.42 -0.33
N GLY A 118 -10.32 16.41 0.75
CA GLY A 118 -10.78 16.68 2.12
C GLY A 118 -11.60 15.54 2.77
N ARG A 119 -11.67 14.37 2.13
CA ARG A 119 -12.36 13.16 2.63
C ARG A 119 -11.33 12.07 2.90
N THR A 120 -11.72 11.06 3.67
CA THR A 120 -10.88 9.90 3.98
C THR A 120 -11.50 8.64 3.41
N PHE A 121 -10.71 7.79 2.76
CA PHE A 121 -11.19 6.55 2.13
C PHE A 121 -10.35 5.35 2.54
N ALA A 122 -11.03 4.27 2.94
CA ALA A 122 -10.46 2.93 3.00
C ALA A 122 -10.62 2.24 1.63
N LEU A 123 -9.54 1.60 1.16
CA LEU A 123 -9.41 1.03 -0.16
C LEU A 123 -8.98 -0.43 -0.09
N VAL A 124 -9.44 -1.21 -1.05
CA VAL A 124 -9.01 -2.57 -1.33
C VAL A 124 -9.21 -2.83 -2.82
N GLU A 125 -8.29 -3.56 -3.43
CA GLU A 125 -8.32 -3.91 -4.84
C GLU A 125 -9.37 -4.98 -5.18
N ALA A 126 -9.36 -5.45 -6.43
CA ALA A 126 -10.16 -6.57 -6.91
C ALA A 126 -11.69 -6.33 -6.83
N GLY A 127 -12.14 -5.15 -7.21
CA GLY A 127 -13.55 -4.89 -7.51
C GLY A 127 -14.33 -4.11 -6.46
N ALA A 128 -13.84 -4.01 -5.23
CA ALA A 128 -14.55 -3.26 -4.20
C ALA A 128 -14.58 -1.76 -4.50
N LYS A 129 -15.60 -1.07 -3.98
CA LYS A 129 -15.67 0.39 -4.04
C LYS A 129 -14.96 1.01 -2.84
N PRO A 130 -14.34 2.20 -2.98
CA PRO A 130 -13.81 2.97 -1.86
C PRO A 130 -14.87 3.13 -0.78
N VAL A 131 -14.46 3.01 0.48
CA VAL A 131 -15.33 3.22 1.64
C VAL A 131 -14.93 4.50 2.33
N GLU A 132 -15.82 5.49 2.34
CA GLU A 132 -15.58 6.78 3.00
C GLU A 132 -15.67 6.65 4.52
N LEU A 133 -14.74 7.30 5.20
CA LEU A 133 -14.65 7.38 6.65
C LEU A 133 -14.75 8.84 7.10
N GLY A 134 -15.39 9.04 8.25
CA GLY A 134 -15.40 10.33 8.94
C GLY A 134 -14.08 10.64 9.64
N ASP A 135 -14.00 11.84 10.23
CA ASP A 135 -12.83 12.28 10.99
C ASP A 135 -12.53 11.39 12.20
N ASP A 136 -13.56 10.76 12.74
CA ASP A 136 -13.52 9.79 13.84
C ASP A 136 -13.40 8.33 13.40
N LEU A 137 -13.16 8.09 12.11
CA LEU A 137 -13.02 6.79 11.46
C LEU A 137 -14.32 5.98 11.39
N GLU A 138 -15.46 6.58 11.74
CA GLU A 138 -16.75 5.94 11.51
C GLU A 138 -17.01 5.82 10.01
N THR A 139 -17.57 4.70 9.59
CA THR A 139 -17.88 4.47 8.17
C THR A 139 -19.07 5.31 7.75
N ILE A 140 -18.88 6.15 6.73
CA ILE A 140 -19.94 6.95 6.13
C ILE A 140 -20.69 6.11 5.09
N GLY A 141 -19.98 5.40 4.22
CA GLY A 141 -20.56 4.54 3.19
C GLY A 141 -19.61 4.29 2.02
N ARG A 142 -20.03 3.45 1.08
CA ARG A 142 -19.27 3.24 -0.16
C ARG A 142 -19.37 4.46 -1.07
N CYS A 143 -18.38 4.68 -1.93
CA CYS A 143 -18.30 5.80 -2.86
C CYS A 143 -17.84 5.30 -4.23
N ASP A 144 -18.47 5.78 -5.31
CA ASP A 144 -18.10 5.49 -6.71
C ASP A 144 -17.75 6.76 -7.49
N PHE A 145 -17.48 7.85 -6.75
CA PHE A 145 -17.17 9.18 -7.28
C PHE A 145 -18.19 9.70 -8.31
N GLY A 146 -19.48 9.44 -8.07
CA GLY A 146 -20.57 9.94 -8.91
C GLY A 146 -21.05 8.94 -9.98
N GLY A 147 -20.86 7.65 -9.74
CA GLY A 147 -21.35 6.57 -10.61
C GLY A 147 -20.39 6.16 -11.74
N ALA A 148 -19.16 6.67 -11.74
CA ALA A 148 -18.24 6.50 -12.87
C ALA A 148 -17.41 5.22 -12.80
N LEU A 149 -17.05 4.74 -11.61
CA LEU A 149 -16.18 3.56 -11.47
C LEU A 149 -16.89 2.27 -11.88
N MET A 150 -16.38 1.58 -12.91
CA MET A 150 -16.96 0.32 -13.39
C MET A 150 -16.33 -0.88 -12.67
N TYR A 151 -15.00 -0.96 -12.60
CA TYR A 151 -14.28 -2.19 -12.27
C TYR A 151 -13.84 -2.32 -10.81
N GLY A 152 -14.22 -1.38 -9.95
CA GLY A 152 -13.78 -1.34 -8.55
C GLY A 152 -12.96 -0.08 -8.31
N PHE A 153 -11.95 -0.18 -7.45
CA PHE A 153 -10.93 0.85 -7.31
C PHE A 153 -9.63 0.22 -6.77
N THR A 154 -8.50 0.75 -7.19
CA THR A 154 -7.18 0.33 -6.71
C THR A 154 -6.98 0.69 -5.25
N ALA A 155 -6.17 -0.09 -4.54
CA ALA A 155 -5.66 0.29 -3.23
C ALA A 155 -4.47 1.26 -3.32
N HIS A 156 -3.86 1.43 -4.50
CA HIS A 156 -2.62 2.20 -4.66
C HIS A 156 -2.73 3.35 -5.66
N PRO A 157 -3.72 4.23 -5.53
CA PRO A 157 -3.79 5.37 -6.43
C PRO A 157 -2.58 6.30 -6.20
N LYS A 158 -2.16 7.01 -7.25
CA LYS A 158 -1.06 7.99 -7.18
C LYS A 158 -1.60 9.40 -7.42
N ILE A 159 -1.19 10.35 -6.58
CA ILE A 159 -1.55 11.76 -6.75
C ILE A 159 -0.40 12.46 -7.47
N ASP A 160 -0.68 13.17 -8.55
CA ASP A 160 0.31 14.07 -9.15
C ASP A 160 0.46 15.31 -8.25
N PRO A 161 1.66 15.57 -7.70
CA PRO A 161 1.87 16.69 -6.78
C PRO A 161 1.69 18.06 -7.45
N VAL A 162 1.71 18.15 -8.79
CA VAL A 162 1.55 19.41 -9.53
C VAL A 162 0.09 19.70 -9.83
N THR A 163 -0.67 18.73 -10.35
CA THR A 163 -2.07 18.93 -10.76
C THR A 163 -3.07 18.63 -9.65
N GLY A 164 -2.69 17.79 -8.67
CA GLY A 164 -3.58 17.23 -7.67
C GLY A 164 -4.53 16.17 -8.23
N GLU A 165 -4.34 15.73 -9.48
CA GLU A 165 -5.09 14.63 -10.05
C GLU A 165 -4.64 13.30 -9.42
N LEU A 166 -5.61 12.44 -9.15
CA LEU A 166 -5.40 11.09 -8.69
C LEU A 166 -5.55 10.12 -9.84
N HIS A 167 -4.58 9.23 -9.99
CA HIS A 167 -4.49 8.21 -11.02
C HIS A 167 -4.69 6.83 -10.43
N ALA A 168 -5.55 6.02 -11.05
CA ALA A 168 -5.95 4.70 -10.56
C ALA A 168 -5.89 3.67 -11.69
N ALA A 169 -5.43 2.45 -11.36
CA ALA A 169 -5.40 1.30 -12.25
C ALA A 169 -6.20 0.16 -11.60
N ASP A 170 -7.41 -0.04 -12.11
CA ASP A 170 -8.43 -0.89 -11.51
C ASP A 170 -8.55 -2.21 -12.27
N TYR A 171 -8.86 -3.29 -11.57
CA TYR A 171 -9.12 -4.60 -12.17
C TYR A 171 -10.18 -5.37 -11.39
N PHE A 172 -10.87 -6.27 -12.08
CA PHE A 172 -11.77 -7.25 -11.47
C PHE A 172 -11.87 -8.51 -12.30
N TRP A 173 -11.87 -9.66 -11.65
CA TRP A 173 -11.86 -10.96 -12.33
C TRP A 173 -13.11 -11.24 -13.18
N ALA A 174 -14.27 -10.72 -12.79
CA ALA A 174 -15.56 -10.98 -13.47
C ALA A 174 -15.79 -10.10 -14.72
N HIS A 175 -14.81 -9.27 -15.05
CA HIS A 175 -14.86 -8.23 -16.06
C HIS A 175 -13.94 -8.60 -17.25
N PRO A 176 -13.94 -7.90 -18.41
CA PRO A 176 -13.07 -8.24 -19.54
C PRO A 176 -11.58 -8.23 -19.19
N ASN A 177 -10.73 -8.74 -20.10
CA ASN A 177 -9.27 -8.75 -19.93
C ASN A 177 -8.70 -7.35 -20.20
N VAL A 178 -9.00 -6.43 -19.29
CA VAL A 178 -8.61 -5.01 -19.34
C VAL A 178 -8.15 -4.55 -17.98
N ILE A 179 -7.27 -3.55 -17.96
CA ILE A 179 -7.00 -2.69 -16.81
C ILE A 179 -7.81 -1.42 -17.04
N GLU A 180 -8.67 -1.01 -16.09
CA GLU A 180 -9.36 0.28 -16.15
C GLU A 180 -8.42 1.35 -15.60
N TYR A 181 -8.01 2.29 -16.44
CA TYR A 181 -7.28 3.48 -16.02
C TYR A 181 -8.26 4.63 -15.77
N ALA A 182 -8.37 5.06 -14.52
CA ALA A 182 -9.21 6.17 -14.12
C ALA A 182 -8.38 7.36 -13.65
N VAL A 183 -8.86 8.58 -13.96
CA VAL A 183 -8.30 9.83 -13.44
C VAL A 183 -9.38 10.59 -12.71
N ILE A 184 -9.08 11.00 -11.47
CA ILE A 184 -9.94 11.76 -10.59
C ILE A 184 -9.31 13.13 -10.36
N ASP A 185 -10.08 14.20 -10.52
CA ASP A 185 -9.59 15.55 -10.24
C ASP A 185 -9.48 15.83 -8.74
N ASN A 186 -8.89 16.97 -8.38
CA ASN A 186 -8.73 17.40 -6.99
C ASN A 186 -10.08 17.67 -6.26
N GLY A 187 -11.19 17.71 -6.98
CA GLY A 187 -12.55 17.82 -6.45
C GLY A 187 -13.21 16.46 -6.20
N GLY A 188 -12.53 15.36 -6.51
CA GLY A 188 -13.06 14.01 -6.33
C GLY A 188 -14.02 13.57 -7.44
N GLN A 189 -13.95 14.17 -8.63
CA GLN A 189 -14.73 13.75 -9.80
C GLN A 189 -13.88 12.95 -10.77
N VAL A 190 -14.42 11.83 -11.27
CA VAL A 190 -13.79 11.07 -12.35
C VAL A 190 -13.84 11.89 -13.65
N THR A 191 -12.68 12.26 -14.18
CA THR A 191 -12.53 13.01 -15.43
C THR A 191 -12.10 12.12 -16.59
N HIS A 192 -11.72 10.89 -16.33
CA HIS A 192 -11.28 9.92 -17.35
C HIS A 192 -11.56 8.49 -16.95
N ILE A 193 -11.86 7.70 -17.97
CA ILE A 193 -11.77 6.24 -17.94
C ILE A 193 -11.23 5.80 -19.29
N GLU A 194 -10.23 4.92 -19.27
CA GLU A 194 -9.72 4.21 -20.45
C GLU A 194 -9.51 2.74 -20.11
N GLU A 195 -9.99 1.83 -20.96
CA GLU A 195 -9.75 0.40 -20.81
C GLU A 195 -8.49 0.00 -21.58
N ILE A 196 -7.50 -0.53 -20.86
CA ILE A 196 -6.21 -0.97 -21.40
C ILE A 196 -6.23 -2.49 -21.62
N PRO A 197 -6.24 -2.98 -22.87
CA PRO A 197 -6.33 -4.42 -23.13
C PRO A 197 -5.09 -5.19 -22.68
N VAL A 198 -5.32 -6.32 -22.02
CA VAL A 198 -4.28 -7.27 -21.58
C VAL A 198 -4.65 -8.70 -22.02
N PRO A 199 -3.69 -9.63 -22.17
CA PRO A 199 -3.97 -10.97 -22.67
C PRO A 199 -4.79 -11.82 -21.68
N GLY A 200 -4.69 -11.54 -20.38
CA GLY A 200 -5.37 -12.29 -19.32
C GLY A 200 -6.00 -11.40 -18.25
N LYS A 201 -5.99 -11.89 -17.01
CA LYS A 201 -6.59 -11.22 -15.85
C LYS A 201 -5.53 -11.05 -14.76
N PRO A 202 -4.53 -10.17 -14.98
CA PRO A 202 -3.47 -9.95 -14.01
C PRO A 202 -4.03 -9.35 -12.71
N MET A 203 -3.38 -9.67 -11.60
CA MET A 203 -3.48 -8.87 -10.38
C MET A 203 -2.64 -7.62 -10.56
N VAL A 204 -3.28 -6.46 -10.68
CA VAL A 204 -2.61 -5.15 -10.82
C VAL A 204 -2.66 -4.45 -9.46
N HIS A 205 -1.66 -4.73 -8.62
CA HIS A 205 -1.63 -4.25 -7.24
C HIS A 205 -1.39 -2.73 -7.16
N ASP A 206 -0.42 -2.26 -7.93
CA ASP A 206 0.02 -0.87 -7.94
C ASP A 206 0.08 -0.30 -9.37
N LEU A 207 0.28 1.00 -9.48
CA LEU A 207 0.61 1.71 -10.70
C LEU A 207 1.74 2.71 -10.43
N SER A 208 2.34 3.23 -11.49
CA SER A 208 3.21 4.39 -11.39
C SER A 208 2.72 5.52 -12.28
N ILE A 209 3.10 6.75 -11.94
CA ILE A 209 2.97 7.90 -12.82
C ILE A 209 4.33 8.58 -12.93
N THR A 210 4.58 9.24 -14.05
CA THR A 210 5.64 10.24 -14.22
C THR A 210 4.99 11.59 -14.50
N GLU A 211 5.80 12.60 -14.84
CA GLU A 211 5.27 13.89 -15.29
C GLU A 211 4.30 13.73 -16.48
N ASN A 212 4.65 12.89 -17.45
CA ASN A 212 3.93 12.76 -18.71
C ASN A 212 3.30 11.37 -18.93
N TYR A 213 3.61 10.35 -18.13
CA TYR A 213 3.17 8.97 -18.38
C TYR A 213 2.42 8.35 -17.20
N ALA A 214 1.46 7.48 -17.49
CA ALA A 214 0.93 6.48 -16.58
C ALA A 214 1.54 5.12 -16.92
N VAL A 215 1.87 4.32 -15.89
CA VAL A 215 2.61 3.08 -16.04
C VAL A 215 1.87 1.94 -15.35
N PHE A 216 1.64 0.86 -16.10
CA PHE A 216 0.84 -0.31 -15.69
C PHE A 216 1.70 -1.58 -15.64
N TYR A 217 1.51 -2.37 -14.60
CA TYR A 217 2.22 -3.64 -14.40
C TYR A 217 1.34 -4.83 -14.81
N ASP A 218 1.63 -5.45 -15.96
CA ASP A 218 0.97 -6.66 -16.45
C ASP A 218 1.91 -7.85 -16.20
N LEU A 219 1.81 -8.40 -14.99
CA LEU A 219 2.79 -9.34 -14.41
C LEU A 219 2.23 -10.75 -14.23
N CYS A 220 3.09 -11.64 -13.74
CA CYS A 220 2.94 -13.09 -13.81
C CYS A 220 2.00 -13.69 -12.75
N VAL A 221 1.14 -12.88 -12.10
CA VAL A 221 0.09 -13.37 -11.17
C VAL A 221 -1.26 -13.07 -11.78
N THR A 222 -2.02 -14.11 -12.09
CA THR A 222 -3.29 -14.00 -12.82
C THR A 222 -4.41 -14.72 -12.09
N PHE A 223 -5.65 -14.34 -12.41
CA PHE A 223 -6.84 -15.02 -11.87
C PHE A 223 -6.92 -16.46 -12.39
N ASP A 224 -7.09 -17.41 -11.47
CA ASP A 224 -7.23 -18.83 -11.76
C ASP A 224 -8.63 -19.36 -11.41
N LEU A 225 -9.36 -19.78 -12.44
CA LEU A 225 -10.73 -20.25 -12.30
C LEU A 225 -10.82 -21.55 -11.50
N ASP A 226 -9.82 -22.43 -11.62
CA ASP A 226 -9.81 -23.71 -10.90
C ASP A 226 -9.60 -23.49 -9.39
N SER A 227 -8.69 -22.58 -9.01
CA SER A 227 -8.49 -22.13 -7.63
C SER A 227 -9.75 -21.49 -7.06
N ALA A 228 -10.44 -20.64 -7.84
CA ALA A 228 -11.74 -20.06 -7.45
C ALA A 228 -12.81 -21.15 -7.22
N ALA A 229 -12.93 -22.12 -8.13
CA ALA A 229 -13.89 -23.23 -8.02
C ALA A 229 -13.62 -24.15 -6.81
N GLN A 230 -12.35 -24.25 -6.39
CA GLN A 230 -11.94 -24.97 -5.17
C GLN A 230 -12.20 -24.17 -3.89
N GLY A 231 -12.66 -22.92 -3.99
CA GLY A 231 -12.99 -22.07 -2.86
C GLY A 231 -11.79 -21.37 -2.24
N SER A 232 -10.73 -21.09 -3.01
CA SER A 232 -9.63 -20.22 -2.56
C SER A 232 -10.18 -18.84 -2.21
N ALA A 233 -9.77 -18.30 -1.06
CA ALA A 233 -10.15 -16.95 -0.63
C ALA A 233 -9.50 -15.86 -1.52
N LEU A 234 -8.33 -16.14 -2.08
CA LEU A 234 -7.66 -15.31 -3.07
C LEU A 234 -7.31 -16.18 -4.31
N PRO A 235 -8.15 -16.20 -5.35
CA PRO A 235 -7.97 -17.05 -6.52
C PRO A 235 -7.01 -16.45 -7.56
N TYR A 236 -5.87 -15.97 -7.10
CA TYR A 236 -4.79 -15.45 -7.94
C TYR A 236 -3.54 -16.28 -7.72
N VAL A 237 -2.92 -16.73 -8.81
CA VAL A 237 -1.79 -17.67 -8.77
C VAL A 237 -0.69 -17.22 -9.72
N TRP A 238 0.54 -17.64 -9.44
CA TRP A 238 1.64 -17.48 -10.37
C TRP A 238 1.41 -18.29 -11.66
N ASP A 239 1.42 -17.60 -12.79
CA ASP A 239 1.40 -18.19 -14.12
C ASP A 239 2.78 -18.00 -14.79
N PRO A 240 3.61 -19.06 -14.91
CA PRO A 240 4.92 -18.96 -15.52
C PRO A 240 4.88 -18.75 -17.03
N ASP A 241 3.73 -18.99 -17.69
CA ASP A 241 3.58 -18.93 -19.14
C ASP A 241 2.93 -17.61 -19.61
N TYR A 242 2.42 -16.79 -18.69
CA TYR A 242 1.73 -15.52 -19.01
C TYR A 242 2.66 -14.46 -19.62
N GLY A 243 3.93 -14.44 -19.19
CA GLY A 243 4.87 -13.35 -19.50
C GLY A 243 4.68 -12.13 -18.59
N CYS A 244 5.68 -11.26 -18.53
CA CYS A 244 5.67 -10.08 -17.67
C CYS A 244 6.07 -8.86 -18.51
N ARG A 245 5.26 -7.80 -18.47
CA ARG A 245 5.48 -6.58 -19.26
C ARG A 245 4.96 -5.34 -18.56
N VAL A 246 5.52 -4.20 -18.92
CA VAL A 246 5.17 -2.88 -18.38
C VAL A 246 4.62 -2.02 -19.49
N GLY A 247 3.43 -1.46 -19.29
CA GLY A 247 2.75 -0.58 -20.24
C GLY A 247 2.96 0.87 -19.87
N VAL A 248 3.41 1.70 -20.81
CA VAL A 248 3.62 3.15 -20.63
C VAL A 248 2.65 3.90 -21.53
N LEU A 249 1.74 4.67 -20.93
CA LEU A 249 0.69 5.44 -21.60
C LEU A 249 0.92 6.93 -21.39
N GLU A 250 0.81 7.72 -22.46
CA GLU A 250 0.84 9.18 -22.35
C GLU A 250 -0.36 9.70 -21.57
N ARG A 251 -0.13 10.58 -20.59
CA ARG A 251 -1.19 11.24 -19.82
C ARG A 251 -1.89 12.32 -20.63
N ASP A 252 -1.21 12.93 -21.61
CA ASP A 252 -1.85 13.82 -22.57
C ASP A 252 -2.75 13.03 -23.52
N ARG A 253 -4.04 13.08 -23.21
CA ARG A 253 -5.10 12.36 -23.91
C ARG A 253 -5.29 12.83 -25.35
N ALA A 254 -4.77 14.00 -25.72
CA ALA A 254 -4.85 14.48 -27.09
C ALA A 254 -4.07 13.59 -28.08
N SER A 255 -3.10 12.81 -27.59
CA SER A 255 -2.33 11.91 -28.45
C SER A 255 -3.13 10.70 -28.93
N GLY A 256 -4.07 10.21 -28.10
CA GLY A 256 -4.89 9.02 -28.37
C GLY A 256 -4.08 7.74 -28.64
N SER A 257 -2.81 7.71 -28.24
CA SER A 257 -1.91 6.59 -28.52
C SER A 257 -2.09 5.47 -27.49
N PRO A 258 -2.17 4.20 -27.92
CA PRO A 258 -2.24 3.08 -26.98
C PRO A 258 -0.93 2.97 -26.18
N PRO A 259 -0.93 2.29 -25.02
CA PRO A 259 0.28 2.09 -24.24
C PRO A 259 1.38 1.41 -25.03
N LYS A 260 2.61 1.87 -24.85
CA LYS A 260 3.83 1.19 -25.31
C LYS A 260 4.22 0.13 -24.29
N TRP A 261 4.29 -1.13 -24.73
CA TRP A 261 4.63 -2.27 -23.87
C TRP A 261 6.12 -2.61 -23.93
N PHE A 262 6.68 -2.90 -22.76
CA PHE A 262 8.07 -3.30 -22.57
C PHE A 262 8.13 -4.64 -21.85
N GLU A 263 8.74 -5.64 -22.48
CA GLU A 263 8.96 -6.94 -21.85
C GLU A 263 9.99 -6.82 -20.72
N VAL A 264 9.69 -7.45 -19.58
CA VAL A 264 10.60 -7.59 -18.43
C VAL A 264 10.70 -9.06 -18.03
N ASN A 265 11.72 -9.40 -17.25
CA ASN A 265 11.88 -10.77 -16.76
C ASN A 265 10.70 -11.16 -15.85
N PRO A 266 10.30 -12.44 -15.83
CA PRO A 266 9.24 -12.92 -14.93
C PRO A 266 9.49 -12.49 -13.48
N CYS A 267 8.49 -11.83 -12.89
CA CYS A 267 8.52 -11.30 -11.54
C CYS A 267 7.10 -10.93 -11.07
N TYR A 268 7.01 -10.49 -9.82
CA TYR A 268 5.87 -9.74 -9.33
C TYR A 268 6.35 -8.48 -8.62
N VAL A 269 5.58 -7.39 -8.73
CA VAL A 269 5.82 -6.13 -8.02
C VAL A 269 4.53 -5.84 -7.27
N PHE A 270 4.59 -5.84 -5.94
CA PHE A 270 3.53 -5.21 -5.16
C PHE A 270 3.74 -3.71 -5.24
N HIS A 271 4.85 -3.19 -4.73
CA HIS A 271 5.01 -1.75 -4.57
C HIS A 271 6.09 -1.14 -5.45
N ALA A 272 5.75 -0.02 -6.08
CA ALA A 272 6.71 0.90 -6.65
C ALA A 272 7.18 1.91 -5.58
N MET A 273 8.49 2.17 -5.53
CA MET A 273 9.03 3.26 -4.73
C MET A 273 8.71 4.61 -5.37
N ASN A 274 9.08 4.78 -6.65
CA ASN A 274 8.70 5.94 -7.46
C ASN A 274 8.99 5.67 -8.94
N ALA A 275 8.55 6.59 -9.81
CA ALA A 275 8.83 6.60 -11.23
C ALA A 275 9.16 8.01 -11.71
N PHE A 276 9.98 8.15 -12.75
CA PHE A 276 10.29 9.45 -13.33
C PHE A 276 10.84 9.34 -14.75
N GLU A 277 10.83 10.45 -15.48
CA GLU A 277 11.43 10.56 -16.80
C GLU A 277 12.90 10.97 -16.70
N SER A 278 13.73 10.43 -17.59
CA SER A 278 15.16 10.73 -17.68
C SER A 278 15.62 10.67 -19.14
N THR A 279 16.89 10.98 -19.37
CA THR A 279 17.53 10.91 -20.69
C THR A 279 18.77 10.04 -20.61
N ALA A 280 18.84 9.03 -21.46
CA ALA A 280 20.00 8.17 -21.60
C ALA A 280 21.21 8.98 -22.13
N PRO A 281 22.46 8.51 -21.93
CA PRO A 281 23.65 9.21 -22.42
C PRO A 281 23.69 9.48 -23.94
N ASN A 282 22.96 8.68 -24.73
CA ASN A 282 22.83 8.84 -26.18
C ASN A 282 21.71 9.84 -26.59
N GLY A 283 20.98 10.41 -25.63
CA GLY A 283 19.87 11.34 -25.87
C GLY A 283 18.50 10.67 -25.97
N ASP A 284 18.39 9.35 -25.82
CA ASP A 284 17.10 8.67 -25.83
C ASP A 284 16.31 8.99 -24.55
N GLU A 285 15.00 9.17 -24.70
CA GLU A 285 14.07 9.30 -23.57
C GLU A 285 13.92 7.97 -22.82
N LEU A 286 13.93 8.04 -21.50
CA LEU A 286 13.74 6.91 -20.59
C LEU A 286 12.57 7.19 -19.64
N VAL A 287 11.76 6.17 -19.40
CA VAL A 287 10.92 6.08 -18.19
C VAL A 287 11.64 5.16 -17.20
N VAL A 288 11.95 5.70 -16.02
CA VAL A 288 12.66 5.00 -14.95
C VAL A 288 11.66 4.63 -13.85
N LEU A 289 11.73 3.38 -13.39
CA LEU A 289 10.88 2.84 -12.34
C LEU A 289 11.77 2.23 -11.26
N ASP A 290 11.61 2.67 -10.02
CA ASP A 290 12.22 2.02 -8.86
C ASP A 290 11.14 1.18 -8.18
N VAL A 291 11.30 -0.15 -8.20
CA VAL A 291 10.27 -1.13 -7.78
C VAL A 291 10.83 -2.17 -6.82
N VAL A 292 9.98 -2.65 -5.92
CA VAL A 292 10.29 -3.79 -5.07
C VAL A 292 9.88 -5.07 -5.79
N ARG A 293 10.88 -5.83 -6.24
CA ARG A 293 10.71 -6.99 -7.10
C ARG A 293 10.73 -8.27 -6.28
N HIS A 294 9.69 -9.07 -6.45
CA HIS A 294 9.61 -10.46 -6.04
C HIS A 294 9.90 -11.37 -7.24
N ASP A 295 10.80 -12.33 -7.07
CA ASP A 295 11.04 -13.34 -8.12
C ASP A 295 9.82 -14.24 -8.32
N ARG A 296 9.03 -14.47 -7.25
CA ARG A 296 7.85 -15.34 -7.26
C ARG A 296 6.96 -15.16 -6.04
N VAL A 297 5.64 -15.26 -6.24
CA VAL A 297 4.61 -15.27 -5.17
C VAL A 297 3.43 -16.17 -5.58
N PHE A 298 2.69 -16.72 -4.63
CA PHE A 298 1.44 -17.50 -4.87
C PHE A 298 1.57 -18.71 -5.80
N GLN A 299 2.76 -19.30 -5.95
CA GLN A 299 2.93 -20.51 -6.75
C GLN A 299 2.74 -21.77 -5.90
N THR A 300 3.41 -21.83 -4.75
CA THR A 300 3.41 -22.98 -3.84
C THR A 300 2.74 -22.69 -2.50
N ASN A 301 2.92 -21.49 -1.95
CA ASN A 301 2.16 -20.98 -0.82
C ASN A 301 1.08 -20.02 -1.31
N ARG A 302 -0.18 -20.41 -1.13
CA ARG A 302 -1.35 -19.66 -1.59
C ARG A 302 -2.05 -18.88 -0.48
N LEU A 303 -1.42 -18.69 0.69
CA LEU A 303 -2.03 -17.98 1.83
C LEU A 303 -1.40 -16.61 2.10
N ALA A 304 -0.23 -16.34 1.52
CA ALA A 304 0.52 -15.09 1.63
C ALA A 304 1.68 -15.03 0.60
N PRO A 305 2.22 -13.83 0.29
CA PRO A 305 3.30 -13.66 -0.67
C PRO A 305 4.70 -13.83 -0.04
N ASP A 306 5.00 -15.03 0.49
CA ASP A 306 6.22 -15.27 1.27
C ASP A 306 7.22 -16.26 0.61
N GLU A 307 7.11 -16.44 -0.72
CA GLU A 307 7.91 -17.40 -1.49
C GLU A 307 9.22 -16.84 -2.07
N SER A 308 9.45 -15.54 -1.94
CA SER A 308 10.68 -14.87 -2.39
C SER A 308 11.06 -13.75 -1.45
N LEU A 309 12.35 -13.39 -1.46
CA LEU A 309 12.87 -12.25 -0.71
C LEU A 309 12.82 -11.02 -1.63
N PRO A 310 11.98 -10.02 -1.34
CA PRO A 310 11.90 -8.83 -2.17
C PRO A 310 13.14 -7.96 -2.06
N THR A 311 13.58 -7.40 -3.19
CA THR A 311 14.71 -6.47 -3.27
C THR A 311 14.35 -5.26 -4.13
N LEU A 312 15.09 -4.16 -4.00
CA LEU A 312 14.88 -2.95 -4.79
C LEU A 312 15.57 -3.03 -6.15
N TRP A 313 14.81 -2.76 -7.21
CA TRP A 313 15.27 -2.78 -8.60
C TRP A 313 14.95 -1.46 -9.30
N ARG A 314 15.84 -1.05 -10.21
CA ARG A 314 15.60 0.01 -11.18
C ARG A 314 15.34 -0.59 -12.55
N TRP A 315 14.21 -0.25 -13.14
CA TRP A 315 13.88 -0.54 -14.53
C TRP A 315 13.99 0.73 -15.37
N GLU A 316 14.75 0.67 -16.45
CA GLU A 316 14.89 1.77 -17.41
C GLU A 316 14.24 1.36 -18.74
N LEU A 317 13.11 1.97 -19.06
CA LEU A 317 12.32 1.71 -20.26
C LEU A 317 12.68 2.75 -21.33
N ASN A 318 13.39 2.32 -22.37
CA ASN A 318 13.85 3.24 -23.43
C ASN A 318 12.73 3.50 -24.46
N MET A 319 12.17 4.71 -24.42
CA MET A 319 11.01 5.13 -25.22
C MET A 319 11.30 5.21 -26.72
N VAL A 320 12.57 5.19 -27.13
CA VAL A 320 12.98 5.16 -28.55
C VAL A 320 13.14 3.71 -29.04
N THR A 321 13.91 2.90 -28.34
CA THR A 321 14.29 1.54 -28.78
C THR A 321 13.25 0.47 -28.42
N GLY A 322 12.39 0.73 -27.44
CA GLY A 322 11.40 -0.25 -26.94
C GLY A 322 12.01 -1.35 -26.07
N LYS A 323 13.20 -1.13 -25.49
CA LYS A 323 13.87 -2.10 -24.62
C LYS A 323 13.78 -1.68 -23.15
N ALA A 324 13.59 -2.65 -22.27
CA ALA A 324 13.76 -2.50 -20.84
C ALA A 324 15.17 -2.97 -20.41
N THR A 325 15.76 -2.27 -19.45
CA THR A 325 16.94 -2.73 -18.70
C THR A 325 16.58 -2.82 -17.23
N GLU A 326 16.95 -3.90 -16.56
CA GLU A 326 16.64 -4.14 -15.15
C GLU A 326 17.92 -4.25 -14.34
N THR A 327 18.05 -3.48 -13.27
CA THR A 327 19.21 -3.47 -12.38
C THR A 327 18.79 -3.56 -10.93
N GLN A 328 19.22 -4.61 -10.22
CA GLN A 328 19.07 -4.69 -8.77
C GLN A 328 19.97 -3.63 -8.10
N LEU A 329 19.40 -2.79 -7.24
CA LEU A 329 20.12 -1.69 -6.60
C LEU A 329 20.83 -2.10 -5.30
N GLY A 330 20.45 -3.23 -4.71
CA GLY A 330 21.12 -3.80 -3.54
C GLY A 330 20.51 -5.12 -3.09
N ASP A 331 21.20 -5.80 -2.16
CA ASP A 331 20.79 -7.11 -1.61
C ASP A 331 19.90 -7.00 -0.36
N GLY A 332 19.58 -5.77 0.07
CA GLY A 332 18.73 -5.53 1.23
C GLY A 332 17.31 -6.04 0.98
N VAL A 333 16.81 -6.90 1.87
CA VAL A 333 15.42 -7.37 1.82
C VAL A 333 14.53 -6.28 2.39
N LEU A 334 13.60 -5.79 1.57
CA LEU A 334 12.74 -4.67 1.93
C LEU A 334 11.38 -4.75 1.26
N GLU A 335 10.41 -4.05 1.84
CA GLU A 335 9.09 -3.80 1.29
C GLU A 335 8.55 -2.47 1.84
N PHE A 336 7.32 -2.12 1.46
CA PHE A 336 6.64 -0.88 1.82
C PHE A 336 7.51 0.35 1.51
N PRO A 337 7.96 0.52 0.26
CA PRO A 337 8.75 1.66 -0.13
C PRO A 337 7.90 2.93 -0.10
N ARG A 338 8.52 4.05 0.27
CA ARG A 338 7.93 5.38 0.26
C ARG A 338 8.93 6.40 -0.25
N VAL A 339 8.41 7.52 -0.72
CA VAL A 339 9.18 8.73 -1.05
C VAL A 339 8.48 9.92 -0.41
N ASP A 340 9.05 11.10 -0.54
CA ASP A 340 8.30 12.34 -0.34
C ASP A 340 7.21 12.45 -1.41
N ASP A 341 5.94 12.44 -0.98
CA ASP A 341 4.79 12.49 -1.90
C ASP A 341 4.82 13.72 -2.83
N ARG A 342 5.50 14.81 -2.43
CA ARG A 342 5.74 16.01 -3.27
C ARG A 342 6.57 15.71 -4.53
N LEU A 343 7.24 14.56 -4.57
CA LEU A 343 8.08 14.10 -5.68
C LEU A 343 7.50 12.86 -6.39
N THR A 344 6.25 12.48 -6.11
CA THR A 344 5.58 11.38 -6.83
C THR A 344 5.61 11.66 -8.33
N GLY A 345 6.18 10.74 -9.10
CA GLY A 345 6.31 10.88 -10.54
C GLY A 345 7.39 11.85 -11.01
N ARG A 346 8.33 12.25 -10.14
CA ARG A 346 9.44 13.17 -10.45
C ARG A 346 10.78 12.59 -9.99
N PRO A 347 11.92 13.08 -10.55
CA PRO A 347 13.23 12.69 -10.05
C PRO A 347 13.36 12.97 -8.57
N TYR A 348 13.92 12.00 -7.85
CA TYR A 348 14.04 12.02 -6.39
C TYR A 348 15.39 11.42 -5.98
N ARG A 349 15.82 11.73 -4.76
CA ARG A 349 17.06 11.22 -4.16
C ARG A 349 16.81 10.29 -3.00
N TYR A 350 15.80 10.52 -2.17
CA TYR A 350 15.59 9.80 -0.92
C TYR A 350 14.36 8.90 -1.01
N GLY A 351 14.61 7.59 -0.94
CA GLY A 351 13.57 6.58 -0.73
C GLY A 351 13.59 6.08 0.71
N TYR A 352 12.45 5.66 1.23
CA TYR A 352 12.30 5.05 2.53
C TYR A 352 11.69 3.66 2.40
N SER A 353 12.02 2.74 3.29
CA SER A 353 11.40 1.41 3.26
C SER A 353 11.39 0.74 4.62
N LEU A 354 10.58 -0.31 4.73
CA LEU A 354 10.66 -1.29 5.80
C LEU A 354 11.68 -2.37 5.40
N GLY A 355 12.80 -2.43 6.11
CA GLY A 355 13.74 -3.55 6.06
C GLY A 355 13.17 -4.76 6.81
N VAL A 356 13.19 -5.91 6.16
CA VAL A 356 12.69 -7.18 6.70
C VAL A 356 13.90 -8.00 7.19
N PRO A 357 14.12 -8.16 8.50
CA PRO A 357 15.38 -8.72 9.03
C PRO A 357 15.55 -10.22 8.81
N SER A 358 14.47 -10.94 8.52
CA SER A 358 14.49 -12.39 8.37
C SER A 358 14.50 -12.80 6.89
N ALA A 359 15.67 -13.20 6.41
CA ALA A 359 15.85 -13.90 5.14
C ALA A 359 15.45 -15.40 5.19
N ASP A 360 14.84 -15.88 6.29
CA ASP A 360 14.39 -17.27 6.41
C ASP A 360 13.03 -17.48 5.72
N LEU A 361 13.08 -17.85 4.44
CA LEU A 361 11.91 -18.23 3.63
C LEU A 361 11.07 -19.37 4.27
N ASN A 362 11.62 -20.17 5.20
CA ASN A 362 10.83 -21.20 5.88
C ASN A 362 9.91 -20.65 6.98
N ARG A 363 10.14 -19.40 7.41
CA ARG A 363 9.29 -18.71 8.38
C ARG A 363 8.30 -17.76 7.72
N GLY A 364 8.50 -17.44 6.44
CA GLY A 364 7.80 -16.40 5.68
C GLY A 364 8.25 -14.98 6.08
N VAL A 365 7.66 -13.95 5.48
CA VAL A 365 7.97 -12.54 5.79
C VAL A 365 7.79 -12.29 7.29
N SER A 366 8.79 -11.72 7.95
CA SER A 366 8.76 -11.43 9.38
C SER A 366 9.02 -9.96 9.62
N PHE A 367 8.03 -9.29 10.22
CA PHE A 367 8.15 -7.89 10.64
C PHE A 367 8.86 -7.72 11.98
N ASP A 368 9.20 -8.84 12.65
CA ASP A 368 9.96 -8.86 13.90
C ASP A 368 11.38 -8.35 13.69
N GLY A 369 11.82 -7.41 14.53
CA GLY A 369 13.13 -6.76 14.44
C GLY A 369 13.22 -5.72 13.31
N ALA A 370 12.08 -5.31 12.75
CA ALA A 370 12.01 -4.43 11.59
C ALA A 370 12.92 -3.19 11.70
N VAL A 371 13.40 -2.77 10.54
CA VAL A 371 14.31 -1.63 10.38
C VAL A 371 13.64 -0.64 9.44
N ILE A 372 13.70 0.66 9.75
CA ILE A 372 13.26 1.70 8.80
C ILE A 372 14.49 2.25 8.13
N SER A 373 14.55 2.14 6.80
CA SER A 373 15.72 2.50 6.01
C SER A 373 15.46 3.76 5.20
N ARG A 374 16.50 4.57 5.03
CA ARG A 374 16.58 5.69 4.07
C ARG A 374 17.64 5.33 3.04
N HIS A 375 17.25 5.35 1.77
CA HIS A 375 18.09 5.07 0.63
C HIS A 375 18.41 6.38 -0.09
N ASP A 376 19.69 6.73 -0.16
CA ASP A 376 20.18 7.81 -1.01
C ASP A 376 20.46 7.24 -2.40
N MET A 377 19.50 7.42 -3.30
CA MET A 377 19.45 6.86 -4.65
C MET A 377 20.53 7.44 -5.57
N LEU A 378 21.09 8.61 -5.22
CA LEU A 378 22.18 9.22 -6.00
C LEU A 378 23.55 8.70 -5.56
N ASN A 379 23.76 8.52 -4.25
CA ASN A 379 25.03 8.04 -3.71
C ASN A 379 25.11 6.52 -3.55
N GLY A 380 23.98 5.81 -3.64
CA GLY A 380 23.91 4.36 -3.45
C GLY A 380 24.14 3.93 -2.00
N THR A 381 23.82 4.79 -1.03
CA THR A 381 24.00 4.51 0.41
C THR A 381 22.67 4.28 1.10
N THR A 382 22.68 3.50 2.18
CA THR A 382 21.49 3.26 3.02
C THR A 382 21.83 3.49 4.48
N GLU A 383 20.98 4.23 5.17
CA GLU A 383 21.01 4.44 6.61
C GLU A 383 19.72 3.90 7.22
N SER A 384 19.77 3.49 8.49
CA SER A 384 18.71 2.68 9.07
C SER A 384 18.47 3.00 10.54
N HIS A 385 17.19 2.94 10.94
CA HIS A 385 16.72 2.93 12.32
C HIS A 385 16.30 1.53 12.73
N GLU A 386 16.97 0.92 13.70
CA GLU A 386 16.51 -0.34 14.28
C GLU A 386 15.37 -0.07 15.28
N LEU A 387 14.22 -0.72 15.11
CA LEU A 387 13.11 -0.50 16.05
C LEU A 387 13.39 -1.07 17.45
N GLY A 388 14.23 -2.11 17.51
CA GLY A 388 14.57 -2.87 18.71
C GLY A 388 14.33 -4.36 18.50
N THR A 389 15.08 -5.21 19.22
CA THR A 389 15.12 -6.67 19.00
C THR A 389 13.80 -7.40 19.23
N ARG A 390 12.90 -6.84 20.05
CA ARG A 390 11.57 -7.39 20.33
C ARG A 390 10.46 -6.44 19.93
N MET A 391 10.78 -5.56 18.98
CA MET A 391 9.85 -4.66 18.34
C MET A 391 9.58 -5.15 16.92
N ALA A 392 8.36 -4.91 16.43
CA ALA A 392 8.01 -5.09 15.04
C ALA A 392 7.45 -3.79 14.48
N GLY A 393 7.53 -3.60 13.17
CA GLY A 393 7.08 -2.39 12.48
C GLY A 393 6.20 -2.68 11.28
N GLY A 394 5.59 -1.64 10.73
CA GLY A 394 4.93 -1.66 9.43
C GLY A 394 5.46 -0.55 8.55
N GLU A 395 4.73 -0.25 7.49
CA GLU A 395 5.01 0.88 6.60
C GLU A 395 5.18 2.20 7.36
N ALA A 396 6.23 2.95 7.00
CA ALA A 396 6.48 4.29 7.51
C ALA A 396 6.11 5.33 6.45
N THR A 397 5.32 6.32 6.83
CA THR A 397 4.93 7.43 5.94
C THR A 397 5.88 8.60 6.16
N PHE A 398 6.34 9.26 5.08
CA PHE A 398 7.07 10.52 5.16
C PHE A 398 6.11 11.71 5.23
N ILE A 399 6.40 12.67 6.11
CA ILE A 399 5.67 13.92 6.26
C ILE A 399 6.69 15.06 6.26
N PRO A 400 6.64 16.00 5.30
CA PRO A 400 7.59 17.10 5.27
C PRO A 400 7.37 18.05 6.46
N SER A 401 8.45 18.65 6.97
CA SER A 401 8.38 19.57 8.12
C SER A 401 7.64 20.87 7.78
N SER A 402 7.63 21.23 6.50
CA SER A 402 6.86 22.33 5.90
C SER A 402 6.68 22.08 4.40
N VAL A 403 5.77 22.83 3.75
CA VAL A 403 5.54 22.70 2.30
C VAL A 403 6.78 22.97 1.45
N ASP A 404 7.68 23.83 1.92
CA ASP A 404 8.90 24.26 1.23
C ASP A 404 10.17 23.54 1.76
N ALA A 405 10.01 22.52 2.60
CA ALA A 405 11.11 21.77 3.19
C ALA A 405 11.94 21.05 2.11
N ASP A 406 13.23 20.86 2.36
CA ASP A 406 14.08 19.99 1.54
C ASP A 406 13.51 18.54 1.49
N GLU A 407 13.96 17.73 0.54
CA GLU A 407 13.40 16.40 0.26
C GLU A 407 13.42 15.45 1.47
N ASP A 408 14.50 15.43 2.25
CA ASP A 408 14.60 14.64 3.49
C ASP A 408 14.23 15.45 4.75
N ASP A 409 13.78 16.70 4.60
CA ASP A 409 13.41 17.55 5.71
C ASP A 409 11.97 17.27 6.18
N GLY A 410 11.85 16.34 7.11
CA GLY A 410 10.57 15.91 7.63
C GLY A 410 10.66 14.78 8.64
N TYR A 411 9.58 14.03 8.73
CA TYR A 411 9.38 12.99 9.71
C TYR A 411 8.89 11.70 9.07
N LEU A 412 9.36 10.56 9.58
CA LEU A 412 8.78 9.26 9.29
C LEU A 412 7.88 8.83 10.43
N MET A 413 6.65 8.43 10.12
CA MET A 413 5.68 7.95 11.11
C MET A 413 5.27 6.51 10.85
N LEU A 414 5.32 5.68 11.90
CA LEU A 414 4.85 4.30 11.86
C LEU A 414 4.32 3.81 13.21
N PHE A 415 3.46 2.79 13.17
CA PHE A 415 3.18 1.98 14.35
C PHE A 415 4.29 0.94 14.57
N ALA A 416 4.87 0.94 15.77
CA ALA A 416 5.76 -0.10 16.26
C ALA A 416 5.05 -0.95 17.32
N TYR A 417 5.14 -2.27 17.21
CA TYR A 417 4.57 -3.24 18.14
C TYR A 417 5.65 -3.80 19.06
N ASP A 418 5.41 -3.77 20.37
CA ASP A 418 6.26 -4.32 21.42
C ASP A 418 5.76 -5.70 21.86
N MET A 419 6.57 -6.72 21.58
CA MET A 419 6.26 -8.11 21.91
C MET A 419 6.33 -8.42 23.40
N ASP A 420 7.02 -7.60 24.20
CA ASP A 420 7.15 -7.82 25.64
C ASP A 420 5.96 -7.29 26.42
N THR A 421 5.36 -6.21 25.92
CA THR A 421 4.20 -5.58 26.57
C THR A 421 2.87 -5.89 25.87
N ASP A 422 2.89 -6.53 24.71
CA ASP A 422 1.73 -6.80 23.84
C ASP A 422 0.96 -5.50 23.51
N ARG A 423 1.71 -4.44 23.21
CA ARG A 423 1.20 -3.08 22.97
C ARG A 423 1.92 -2.44 21.80
N SER A 424 1.38 -1.36 21.30
CA SER A 424 1.99 -0.59 20.22
C SER A 424 2.25 0.86 20.61
N GLU A 425 3.07 1.51 19.82
CA GLU A 425 3.34 2.94 19.89
C GLU A 425 3.41 3.53 18.49
N LEU A 426 3.02 4.79 18.33
CA LEU A 426 3.40 5.57 17.15
C LEU A 426 4.81 6.11 17.38
N ARG A 427 5.72 5.84 16.45
CA ARG A 427 7.04 6.48 16.43
C ARG A 427 7.06 7.58 15.39
N ILE A 428 7.67 8.70 15.78
CA ILE A 428 7.99 9.81 14.89
C ILE A 428 9.51 9.89 14.85
N LEU A 429 10.10 9.63 13.68
CA LEU A 429 11.54 9.68 13.45
C LEU A 429 11.87 10.94 12.65
N ALA A 430 13.02 11.58 12.89
CA ALA A 430 13.51 12.64 12.02
C ALA A 430 14.11 12.01 10.74
N ALA A 431 13.68 12.44 9.56
CA ALA A 431 14.12 11.84 8.30
C ALA A 431 15.55 12.22 7.91
N GLN A 432 16.05 13.35 8.42
CA GLN A 432 17.43 13.84 8.23
C GLN A 432 18.46 13.08 9.08
N ASP A 433 18.02 12.54 10.22
CA ASP A 433 18.81 11.70 11.14
C ASP A 433 18.04 10.43 11.47
N ILE A 434 17.86 9.59 10.45
CA ILE A 434 17.10 8.34 10.61
C ILE A 434 17.75 7.40 11.63
N SER A 435 19.07 7.45 11.79
CA SER A 435 19.80 6.61 12.75
C SER A 435 19.59 7.03 14.22
N GLY A 436 19.08 8.24 14.44
CA GLY A 436 18.86 8.82 15.75
C GLY A 436 17.68 8.21 16.52
N GLU A 437 17.50 8.67 17.76
CA GLU A 437 16.34 8.32 18.58
C GLU A 437 15.05 8.95 18.02
N PRO A 438 13.88 8.32 18.20
CA PRO A 438 12.60 8.93 17.81
C PRO A 438 12.41 10.30 18.47
N VAL A 439 11.98 11.30 17.70
CA VAL A 439 11.68 12.65 18.23
C VAL A 439 10.49 12.60 19.19
N ALA A 440 9.54 11.70 18.93
CA ALA A 440 8.44 11.40 19.82
C ALA A 440 7.97 9.95 19.69
N ARG A 441 7.43 9.44 20.78
CA ARG A 441 6.75 8.14 20.88
C ARG A 441 5.41 8.34 21.57
N VAL A 442 4.32 8.01 20.89
CA VAL A 442 2.96 8.04 21.46
C VAL A 442 2.60 6.62 21.88
N HIS A 443 2.54 6.36 23.18
CA HIS A 443 2.31 5.03 23.74
C HIS A 443 0.83 4.68 23.70
N LEU A 444 0.48 3.53 23.11
CA LEU A 444 -0.91 3.08 23.04
C LEU A 444 -1.23 2.05 24.12
N PRO A 445 -2.45 2.08 24.67
CA PRO A 445 -2.88 1.07 25.63
C PRO A 445 -3.24 -0.27 24.98
N VAL A 446 -3.12 -0.37 23.66
CA VAL A 446 -3.55 -1.51 22.84
C VAL A 446 -2.44 -1.94 21.89
N ARG A 447 -2.58 -3.17 21.39
CA ARG A 447 -1.87 -3.69 20.24
C ARG A 447 -2.49 -3.17 18.94
N VAL A 448 -1.64 -2.80 18.00
CA VAL A 448 -2.00 -2.59 16.59
C VAL A 448 -1.49 -3.81 15.82
N PRO A 449 -2.37 -4.69 15.32
CA PRO A 449 -1.99 -5.87 14.54
C PRO A 449 -1.13 -5.51 13.34
N PHE A 450 -0.39 -6.46 12.74
CA PHE A 450 0.23 -6.19 11.44
C PHE A 450 -0.84 -5.84 10.40
N GLY A 451 -0.55 -4.83 9.59
CA GLY A 451 -1.43 -4.37 8.54
C GLY A 451 -0.66 -4.09 7.26
N PHE A 452 -1.26 -3.28 6.41
CA PHE A 452 -0.71 -2.93 5.11
C PHE A 452 -0.36 -1.44 5.13
N HIS A 453 -1.12 -0.60 4.43
CA HIS A 453 -0.70 0.76 4.18
C HIS A 453 -1.18 1.77 5.22
N GLY A 454 -0.36 2.78 5.45
CA GLY A 454 -0.68 3.95 6.24
C GLY A 454 -0.29 5.25 5.54
N ASN A 455 -1.06 6.31 5.80
CA ASN A 455 -0.84 7.63 5.22
C ASN A 455 -1.14 8.72 6.24
N TRP A 456 -0.58 9.89 5.97
CA TRP A 456 -0.87 11.12 6.67
C TRP A 456 -2.01 11.86 5.98
N VAL A 457 -3.05 12.21 6.74
CA VAL A 457 -4.17 13.04 6.29
C VAL A 457 -4.11 14.37 7.05
N PRO A 458 -3.64 15.47 6.43
CA PRO A 458 -3.55 16.77 7.10
C PRO A 458 -4.94 17.30 7.51
N SER A 459 -5.00 18.11 8.58
CA SER A 459 -6.25 18.76 9.06
C SER A 459 -6.80 19.83 8.11
#